data_AF-A0A091K4A9-F1
#
_entry.id   AF-A0A091K4A9-F1
#
_cell.length_a   1.000
_cell.length_b   1.000
_cell.length_c   1.000
_cell.angle_alpha   90.00
_cell.angle_beta   90.00
_cell.angle_gamma   90.00
#
_symmetry.space_group_name_H-M   'P 1'
#
loop_
_entity.id
_entity.type
_entity.pdbx_description
1 polymer ?
#
loop_
_entity_poly.entity_id
_entity_poly.type
_entity_poly.pdbx_seq_one_letter_code
_entity_poly.pdbx_strand_id
1 'polypeptide(L)'
;PNTALLSLVLMAGTFFLAFFLRKFKNSAFLPGKARRLIGDFGVPISIFIMALIDFFIKDTYTQKLNVPKGLEVTNSSARGWFISPMGKNNDFPIWMMFASVVPAILVFILIFLETQITTKGWVSAAALHNLSSSTAGVSILMEPILKYIPLAVLFGIFLYMGVTSLFGIQLFDRILLLLMPPKYHPNEPYVTRVKTWRMHLFTFTQIVVLVLLWVVKSTPASLALPFVLILTVVLRRFLLPKIFKDIELKC
;
A
#
# COMPACT_ATOMS: atom_id res chain seq x y z
N PRO A 1 4.06 17.78 26.54
CA PRO A 1 4.15 18.86 25.52
C PRO A 1 5.39 18.65 24.64
N ASN A 2 5.33 18.91 23.32
CA ASN A 2 6.36 18.62 22.29
C ASN A 2 6.33 17.22 21.65
N THR A 3 5.45 16.33 22.09
CA THR A 3 5.28 14.97 21.52
C THR A 3 4.92 15.01 20.03
N ALA A 4 4.07 15.95 19.62
CA ALA A 4 3.66 16.13 18.22
C ALA A 4 4.82 16.56 17.33
N LEU A 5 5.64 17.52 17.78
CA LEU A 5 6.80 18.00 17.03
C LEU A 5 7.83 16.87 16.87
N LEU A 6 8.14 16.16 17.95
CA LEU A 6 9.07 15.03 17.90
C LEU A 6 8.56 13.91 16.98
N SER A 7 7.27 13.58 17.03
CA SER A 7 6.66 12.58 16.15
C SER A 7 6.74 13.00 14.68
N LEU A 8 6.51 14.28 14.38
CA LEU A 8 6.64 14.81 13.02
C LEU A 8 8.10 14.77 12.54
N VAL A 9 9.07 15.11 13.39
CA VAL A 9 10.50 15.03 13.08
C VAL A 9 10.94 13.59 12.83
N LEU A 10 10.51 12.63 13.66
CA LEU A 10 10.83 11.20 13.47
C LEU A 10 10.20 10.63 12.19
N MET A 11 8.95 10.99 11.90
CA MET A 11 8.26 10.61 10.67
C MET A 11 8.95 11.16 9.42
N ALA A 12 9.18 12.49 9.38
CA ALA A 12 9.84 13.15 8.26
C ALA A 12 11.29 12.64 8.11
N GLY A 13 12.02 12.51 9.21
CA GLY A 13 13.39 12.00 9.23
C GLY A 13 13.51 10.60 8.65
N THR A 14 12.61 9.69 9.02
CA THR A 14 12.59 8.33 8.48
C THR A 14 12.29 8.34 6.98
N PHE A 15 11.31 9.14 6.54
CA PHE A 15 10.99 9.29 5.12
C PHE A 15 12.17 9.82 4.30
N PHE A 16 12.79 10.93 4.74
CA PHE A 16 13.90 11.55 4.03
C PHE A 16 15.12 10.62 3.97
N LEU A 17 15.45 9.97 5.07
CA LEU A 17 16.58 9.04 5.14
C LEU A 17 16.37 7.83 4.23
N ALA A 18 15.17 7.23 4.26
CA ALA A 18 14.82 6.10 3.38
C ALA A 18 14.86 6.49 1.90
N PHE A 19 14.31 7.67 1.57
CA PHE A 19 14.32 8.18 0.20
C PHE A 19 15.74 8.52 -0.29
N PHE A 20 16.58 9.12 0.56
CA PHE A 20 17.96 9.45 0.23
C PHE A 20 18.81 8.19 0.03
N LEU A 21 18.73 7.20 0.93
CA LEU A 21 19.44 5.93 0.80
C LEU A 21 19.03 5.17 -0.46
N ARG A 22 17.76 5.27 -0.90
CA ARG A 22 17.33 4.74 -2.19
C ARG A 22 17.93 5.48 -3.37
N LYS A 23 17.97 6.82 -3.36
CA LYS A 23 18.65 7.60 -4.42
C LYS A 23 20.15 7.29 -4.47
N PHE A 24 20.75 7.06 -3.32
CA PHE A 24 22.16 6.72 -3.18
C PHE A 24 22.51 5.41 -3.90
N LYS A 25 21.58 4.45 -3.99
CA LYS A 25 21.73 3.21 -4.80
C LYS A 25 22.12 3.49 -6.26
N ASN A 26 21.65 4.61 -6.82
CA ASN A 26 21.89 5.01 -8.21
C ASN A 26 23.02 6.04 -8.36
N SER A 27 23.56 6.55 -7.26
CA SER A 27 24.56 7.63 -7.26
C SER A 27 25.97 7.11 -7.53
N ALA A 28 26.86 7.93 -8.09
CA ALA A 28 28.20 7.52 -8.54
C ALA A 28 29.26 7.39 -7.41
N PHE A 29 28.94 7.78 -6.18
CA PHE A 29 29.94 8.01 -5.12
C PHE A 29 30.59 6.76 -4.50
N LEU A 30 30.03 5.54 -4.62
CA LEU A 30 30.55 4.33 -3.93
C LEU A 30 30.74 3.12 -4.86
N PRO A 31 31.65 2.18 -4.50
CA PRO A 31 31.85 0.93 -5.22
C PRO A 31 30.56 0.11 -5.29
N GLY A 32 30.33 -0.53 -6.44
CA GLY A 32 29.02 -1.08 -6.82
C GLY A 32 28.39 -2.06 -5.84
N LYS A 33 29.19 -2.89 -5.16
CA LYS A 33 28.68 -3.85 -4.15
C LYS A 33 28.16 -3.15 -2.90
N ALA A 34 28.94 -2.23 -2.32
CA ALA A 34 28.57 -1.48 -1.12
C ALA A 34 27.35 -0.58 -1.37
N ARG A 35 27.30 0.09 -2.53
CA ARG A 35 26.18 0.95 -2.93
C ARG A 35 24.86 0.18 -3.05
N ARG A 36 24.88 -1.02 -3.63
CA ARG A 36 23.69 -1.89 -3.73
C ARG A 36 23.21 -2.33 -2.35
N LEU A 37 24.13 -2.77 -1.49
CA LEU A 37 23.82 -3.19 -0.13
C LEU A 37 23.19 -2.04 0.69
N ILE A 38 23.79 -0.85 0.70
CA ILE A 38 23.25 0.32 1.42
C ILE A 38 21.87 0.73 0.87
N GLY A 39 21.66 0.64 -0.45
CA GLY A 39 20.38 0.94 -1.07
C GLY A 39 19.28 -0.06 -0.74
N ASP A 40 19.61 -1.37 -0.72
CA ASP A 40 18.65 -2.45 -0.45
C ASP A 40 18.28 -2.53 1.04
N PHE A 41 19.23 -2.24 1.94
CA PHE A 41 18.99 -2.11 3.38
C PHE A 41 18.56 -0.70 3.81
N GLY A 42 18.31 0.21 2.87
CA GLY A 42 18.05 1.62 3.18
C GLY A 42 16.85 1.86 4.10
N VAL A 43 15.77 1.07 3.93
CA VAL A 43 14.60 1.14 4.80
C VAL A 43 14.92 0.64 6.22
N PRO A 44 15.42 -0.60 6.43
CA PRO A 44 15.86 -1.05 7.76
C PRO A 44 16.84 -0.11 8.47
N ILE A 45 17.84 0.41 7.75
CA ILE A 45 18.83 1.36 8.31
C ILE A 45 18.14 2.64 8.80
N SER A 46 17.16 3.14 8.04
CA SER A 46 16.42 4.35 8.42
C SER A 46 15.60 4.16 9.70
N ILE A 47 14.96 2.99 9.83
CA ILE A 47 14.22 2.61 11.05
C ILE A 47 15.16 2.56 12.23
N PHE A 48 16.30 1.89 12.08
CA PHE A 48 17.28 1.72 13.14
C PHE A 48 17.83 3.06 13.64
N ILE A 49 18.23 3.95 12.72
CA ILE A 49 18.77 5.27 13.08
C ILE A 49 17.70 6.12 13.80
N MET A 50 16.46 6.14 13.32
CA MET A 50 15.41 6.97 13.92
C MET A 50 14.90 6.40 15.24
N ALA A 51 14.87 5.08 15.39
CA ALA A 51 14.60 4.43 16.68
C ALA A 51 15.73 4.69 17.70
N LEU A 52 16.98 4.75 17.26
CA LEU A 52 18.12 5.10 18.11
C LEU A 52 18.04 6.57 18.56
N ILE A 53 17.65 7.49 17.69
CA ILE A 53 17.39 8.90 18.05
C ILE A 53 16.26 8.99 19.10
N ASP A 54 15.14 8.27 18.90
CA ASP A 54 14.05 8.19 19.89
C ASP A 54 14.52 7.61 21.23
N PHE A 55 15.42 6.62 21.22
CA PHE A 55 15.97 6.04 22.44
C PHE A 55 16.82 7.03 23.25
N PHE A 56 17.54 7.94 22.59
CA PHE A 56 18.32 8.97 23.27
C PHE A 56 17.46 10.11 23.83
N ILE A 57 16.31 10.42 23.22
CA ILE A 57 15.41 11.48 23.67
C ILE A 57 14.41 10.90 24.69
N LYS A 58 14.81 10.85 25.96
CA LYS A 58 13.98 10.28 27.04
C LYS A 58 12.96 11.27 27.63
N ASP A 59 13.13 12.56 27.37
CA ASP A 59 12.36 13.63 28.02
C ASP A 59 10.96 13.83 27.42
N THR A 60 10.63 13.17 26.31
CA THR A 60 9.35 13.33 25.60
C THR A 60 8.74 11.97 25.27
N TYR A 61 7.43 11.84 25.52
CA TYR A 61 6.69 10.62 25.21
C TYR A 61 6.48 10.43 23.71
N THR A 62 6.78 9.23 23.21
CA THR A 62 6.44 8.78 21.85
C THR A 62 5.58 7.53 21.90
N GLN A 63 4.60 7.44 21.00
CA GLN A 63 3.75 6.26 20.89
C GLN A 63 4.57 5.13 20.27
N LYS A 64 4.68 3.99 20.96
CA LYS A 64 5.43 2.80 20.51
C LYS A 64 4.48 1.68 20.12
N LEU A 65 4.98 0.71 19.36
CA LEU A 65 4.18 -0.44 18.92
C LEU A 65 3.79 -1.31 20.13
N ASN A 66 2.49 -1.45 20.36
CA ASN A 66 1.96 -2.32 21.41
C ASN A 66 1.86 -3.76 20.90
N VAL A 67 2.90 -4.57 21.13
CA VAL A 67 2.91 -6.00 20.78
C VAL A 67 2.63 -6.82 22.04
N PRO A 68 1.63 -7.73 22.03
CA PRO A 68 1.38 -8.62 23.17
C PRO A 68 2.65 -9.42 23.50
N LYS A 69 2.83 -9.81 24.77
CA LYS A 69 4.02 -10.56 25.22
C LYS A 69 3.94 -12.07 24.90
N GLY A 70 2.81 -12.53 24.39
CA GLY A 70 2.58 -13.92 24.05
C GLY A 70 1.34 -14.09 23.17
N LEU A 71 1.12 -15.33 22.73
CA LEU A 71 -0.03 -15.72 21.94
C LEU A 71 -1.24 -15.92 22.86
N GLU A 72 -2.03 -14.87 23.02
CA GLU A 72 -3.32 -14.93 23.71
C GLU A 72 -4.47 -14.85 22.70
N VAL A 73 -5.55 -15.58 22.98
CA VAL A 73 -6.79 -15.46 22.20
C VAL A 73 -7.42 -14.10 22.46
N THR A 74 -8.05 -13.49 21.43
CA THR A 74 -8.64 -12.14 21.50
C THR A 74 -9.62 -11.95 22.67
N ASN A 75 -10.22 -13.04 23.15
CA ASN A 75 -11.00 -13.06 24.39
C ASN A 75 -10.87 -14.43 25.07
N SER A 76 -9.97 -14.52 26.06
CA SER A 76 -9.69 -15.75 26.82
C SER A 76 -10.88 -16.26 27.64
N SER A 77 -11.84 -15.39 27.98
CA SER A 77 -13.03 -15.78 28.74
C SER A 77 -14.16 -16.32 27.85
N ALA A 78 -14.25 -15.88 26.59
CA ALA A 78 -15.35 -16.25 25.69
C ALA A 78 -14.95 -17.25 24.59
N ARG A 79 -13.67 -17.36 24.22
CA ARG A 79 -13.23 -18.11 23.03
C ARG A 79 -12.06 -19.04 23.37
N GLY A 80 -12.17 -20.31 22.99
CA GLY A 80 -11.06 -21.25 23.02
C GLY A 80 -10.27 -21.22 21.70
N TRP A 81 -9.13 -21.90 21.66
CA TRP A 81 -8.34 -22.08 20.42
C TRP A 81 -9.10 -22.81 19.31
N PHE A 82 -9.99 -23.72 19.69
CA PHE A 82 -10.88 -24.42 18.77
C PHE A 82 -12.30 -23.84 18.84
N ILE A 83 -12.87 -23.51 17.68
CA ILE A 83 -14.24 -23.02 17.55
C ILE A 83 -15.08 -24.15 16.95
N SER A 84 -16.03 -24.68 17.73
CA SER A 84 -16.98 -25.69 17.27
C SER A 84 -17.97 -25.08 16.26
N PRO A 85 -18.24 -25.73 15.13
CA PRO A 85 -19.17 -25.22 14.11
C PRO A 85 -20.63 -25.16 14.59
N MET A 86 -21.00 -25.95 15.62
CA MET A 86 -22.35 -25.98 16.20
C MET A 86 -22.56 -24.95 17.33
N GLY A 87 -21.57 -24.12 17.63
CA GLY A 87 -21.59 -23.20 18.78
C GLY A 87 -20.97 -23.82 20.03
N LYS A 88 -20.56 -22.96 20.99
CA LYS A 88 -19.90 -23.36 22.24
C LYS A 88 -20.80 -23.19 23.47
N ASN A 89 -21.57 -22.09 23.51
CA ASN A 89 -22.42 -21.73 24.67
C ASN A 89 -23.93 -21.71 24.33
N ASN A 90 -24.29 -21.44 23.08
CA ASN A 90 -25.66 -21.48 22.56
C ASN A 90 -25.65 -22.26 21.24
N ASP A 91 -26.72 -23.00 20.97
CA ASP A 91 -26.89 -23.70 19.70
C ASP A 91 -26.91 -22.67 18.56
N PHE A 92 -25.98 -22.82 17.61
CA PHE A 92 -25.94 -21.93 16.46
C PHE A 92 -27.07 -22.29 15.49
N PRO A 93 -28.01 -21.38 15.19
CA PRO A 93 -29.16 -21.70 14.37
C PRO A 93 -28.73 -22.06 12.95
N ILE A 94 -29.26 -23.17 12.44
CA ILE A 94 -28.93 -23.75 11.14
C ILE A 94 -29.16 -22.75 9.99
N TRP A 95 -30.20 -21.92 10.07
CA TRP A 95 -30.47 -20.85 9.10
C TRP A 95 -29.32 -19.85 8.96
N MET A 96 -28.63 -19.50 10.06
CA MET A 96 -27.48 -18.60 10.00
C MET A 96 -26.25 -19.26 9.37
N MET A 97 -26.13 -20.59 9.42
CA MET A 97 -25.05 -21.31 8.72
C MET A 97 -25.18 -21.12 7.21
N PHE A 98 -26.39 -21.31 6.68
CA PHE A 98 -26.67 -21.06 5.27
C PHE A 98 -26.60 -19.56 4.91
N ALA A 99 -27.09 -18.68 5.79
CA ALA A 99 -26.99 -17.24 5.57
C ALA A 99 -25.54 -16.74 5.50
N SER A 100 -24.59 -17.42 6.17
CA SER A 100 -23.16 -17.09 6.13
C SER A 100 -22.51 -17.25 4.75
N VAL A 101 -23.16 -17.96 3.83
CA VAL A 101 -22.72 -18.06 2.42
C VAL A 101 -22.69 -16.69 1.76
N VAL A 102 -23.63 -15.80 2.09
CA VAL A 102 -23.71 -14.45 1.51
C VAL A 102 -22.47 -13.59 1.84
N PRO A 103 -22.08 -13.39 3.13
CA PRO A 103 -20.86 -12.68 3.45
C PRO A 103 -19.59 -13.44 3.02
N ALA A 104 -19.61 -14.77 2.99
CA ALA A 104 -18.47 -15.56 2.50
C ALA A 104 -18.21 -15.31 1.00
N ILE A 105 -19.25 -15.27 0.16
CA ILE A 105 -19.13 -14.91 -1.26
C ILE A 105 -18.61 -13.49 -1.42
N LEU A 106 -19.08 -12.54 -0.60
CA LEU A 106 -18.59 -11.16 -0.61
C LEU A 106 -17.09 -11.09 -0.31
N VAL A 107 -16.63 -11.77 0.77
CA VAL A 107 -15.21 -11.83 1.15
C VAL A 107 -14.39 -12.55 0.07
N PHE A 108 -14.93 -13.62 -0.53
CA PHE A 108 -14.28 -14.31 -1.64
C PHE A 108 -14.05 -13.37 -2.83
N ILE A 109 -15.05 -12.60 -3.24
CA ILE A 109 -14.91 -11.63 -4.33
C ILE A 109 -13.90 -10.53 -3.98
N LEU A 110 -13.92 -10.03 -2.74
CA LEU A 110 -12.95 -9.04 -2.25
C LEU A 110 -11.51 -9.55 -2.36
N ILE A 111 -11.24 -10.73 -1.79
CA ILE A 111 -9.91 -11.36 -1.82
C ILE A 111 -9.52 -11.69 -3.26
N PHE A 112 -10.44 -12.22 -4.08
CA PHE A 112 -10.16 -12.53 -5.47
C PHE A 112 -9.77 -11.28 -6.27
N LEU A 113 -10.49 -10.16 -6.12
CA LEU A 113 -10.13 -8.92 -6.81
C LEU A 113 -8.80 -8.36 -6.30
N GLU A 114 -8.59 -8.31 -4.98
CA GLU A 114 -7.35 -7.79 -4.39
C GLU A 114 -6.14 -8.63 -4.82
N THR A 115 -6.26 -9.96 -4.75
CA THR A 115 -5.20 -10.88 -5.18
C THR A 115 -4.98 -10.78 -6.69
N GLN A 116 -6.02 -10.78 -7.54
CA GLN A 116 -5.82 -10.70 -8.98
C GLN A 116 -5.28 -9.35 -9.46
N ILE A 117 -5.70 -8.24 -8.84
CA ILE A 117 -5.14 -6.90 -9.14
C ILE A 117 -3.68 -6.84 -8.70
N THR A 118 -3.38 -7.28 -7.47
CA THR A 118 -2.01 -7.29 -6.93
C THR A 118 -1.14 -8.22 -7.74
N THR A 119 -1.56 -9.46 -8.01
CA THR A 119 -0.84 -10.43 -8.82
C THR A 119 -0.64 -9.91 -10.24
N LYS A 120 -1.65 -9.37 -10.94
CA LYS A 120 -1.43 -8.82 -12.29
C LYS A 120 -0.52 -7.58 -12.29
N GLY A 121 -0.57 -6.75 -11.24
CA GLY A 121 0.33 -5.60 -11.08
C GLY A 121 1.76 -5.98 -10.68
N TRP A 122 1.94 -7.04 -9.88
CA TRP A 122 3.21 -7.48 -9.30
C TRP A 122 3.84 -8.69 -9.98
N VAL A 123 3.15 -9.43 -10.85
CA VAL A 123 3.69 -10.62 -11.55
C VAL A 123 4.84 -10.27 -12.51
N SER A 124 5.03 -8.99 -12.83
CA SER A 124 6.28 -8.53 -13.47
C SER A 124 7.51 -8.57 -12.54
N ALA A 125 7.36 -8.77 -11.22
CA ALA A 125 8.42 -8.76 -10.21
C ALA A 125 8.34 -9.95 -9.23
N ALA A 126 7.69 -11.04 -9.63
CA ALA A 126 7.45 -12.23 -8.80
C ALA A 126 8.69 -13.13 -8.66
N ALA A 127 9.72 -12.67 -7.94
CA ALA A 127 10.86 -13.51 -7.54
C ALA A 127 11.05 -13.61 -6.01
N LEU A 128 10.28 -12.89 -5.19
CA LEU A 128 10.52 -12.79 -3.73
C LEU A 128 9.51 -13.52 -2.82
N HIS A 129 8.39 -14.03 -3.35
CA HIS A 129 7.30 -14.58 -2.52
C HIS A 129 7.60 -15.96 -1.90
N ASN A 130 8.59 -16.70 -2.42
CA ASN A 130 8.93 -18.04 -1.88
C ASN A 130 9.87 -17.99 -0.67
N LEU A 131 10.43 -16.83 -0.30
CA LEU A 131 11.39 -16.71 0.81
C LEU A 131 10.74 -16.23 2.12
N SER A 132 9.56 -15.60 2.07
CA SER A 132 8.92 -14.95 3.22
C SER A 132 8.24 -15.94 4.19
N SER A 133 7.78 -17.10 3.72
CA SER A 133 7.15 -18.12 4.57
C SER A 133 8.14 -18.71 5.58
N SER A 134 9.41 -18.83 5.21
CA SER A 134 10.47 -19.29 6.12
C SER A 134 10.90 -18.22 7.14
N THR A 135 10.64 -16.93 6.90
CA THR A 135 11.06 -15.83 7.80
C THR A 135 10.03 -15.48 8.88
N ALA A 136 8.78 -15.96 8.74
CA ALA A 136 7.72 -15.69 9.70
C ALA A 136 8.02 -16.25 11.10
N GLY A 137 8.69 -17.42 11.18
CA GLY A 137 9.13 -18.01 12.46
C GLY A 137 10.23 -17.21 13.17
N VAL A 138 11.07 -16.49 12.42
CA VAL A 138 12.10 -15.59 12.97
C VAL A 138 11.50 -14.26 13.45
N SER A 139 10.29 -13.91 12.98
CA SER A 139 9.57 -12.69 13.38
C SER A 139 9.19 -12.70 14.87
N ILE A 140 8.94 -13.88 15.46
CA ILE A 140 8.67 -14.07 16.89
C ILE A 140 9.91 -13.72 17.74
N LEU A 141 11.12 -13.95 17.22
CA LEU A 141 12.37 -13.61 17.92
C LEU A 141 12.68 -12.10 17.89
N MET A 142 12.10 -11.34 16.95
CA MET A 142 12.29 -9.89 16.80
C MET A 142 11.30 -9.06 17.63
N GLU A 143 10.32 -9.68 18.29
CA GLU A 143 9.33 -9.03 19.18
C GLU A 143 9.91 -8.01 20.18
N PRO A 144 11.03 -8.25 20.89
CA PRO A 144 11.57 -7.26 21.81
C PRO A 144 12.11 -6.01 21.10
N ILE A 145 12.62 -6.14 19.88
CA ILE A 145 13.15 -5.01 19.09
C ILE A 145 12.00 -4.16 18.53
N LEU A 146 10.90 -4.81 18.10
CA LEU A 146 9.73 -4.12 17.54
C LEU A 146 9.03 -3.19 18.55
N LYS A 147 9.07 -3.53 19.85
CA LYS A 147 8.46 -2.72 20.93
C LYS A 147 9.16 -1.37 21.15
N TYR A 148 10.42 -1.26 20.74
CA TYR A 148 11.17 0.01 20.87
C TYR A 148 10.94 0.95 19.69
N ILE A 149 10.30 0.50 18.61
CA ILE A 149 10.07 1.32 17.42
C ILE A 149 8.87 2.26 17.68
N PRO A 150 9.06 3.59 17.60
CA PRO A 150 7.97 4.54 17.70
C PRO A 150 7.08 4.49 16.44
N LEU A 151 5.76 4.60 16.60
CA LEU A 151 4.77 4.62 15.52
C LEU A 151 5.04 5.73 14.49
N ALA A 152 5.61 6.85 14.94
CA ALA A 152 6.04 7.94 14.07
C ALA A 152 7.00 7.48 12.95
N VAL A 153 7.95 6.60 13.28
CA VAL A 153 8.90 6.04 12.31
C VAL A 153 8.16 5.16 11.30
N LEU A 154 7.20 4.35 11.76
CA LEU A 154 6.37 3.52 10.88
C LEU A 154 5.54 4.35 9.90
N PHE A 155 4.95 5.46 10.35
CA PHE A 155 4.27 6.40 9.45
C PHE A 155 5.20 7.01 8.39
N GLY A 156 6.47 7.26 8.74
CA GLY A 156 7.49 7.70 7.78
C GLY A 156 7.77 6.66 6.69
N ILE A 157 7.83 5.37 7.07
CA ILE A 157 7.98 4.26 6.11
C ILE A 157 6.72 4.12 5.25
N PHE A 158 5.52 4.21 5.84
CA PHE A 158 4.26 4.16 5.09
C PHE A 158 4.18 5.30 4.06
N LEU A 159 4.64 6.50 4.43
CA LEU A 159 4.72 7.61 3.49
C LEU A 159 5.74 7.32 2.37
N TYR A 160 6.92 6.77 2.71
CA TYR A 160 7.92 6.35 1.72
C TYR A 160 7.38 5.29 0.76
N MET A 161 6.69 4.26 1.26
CA MET A 161 6.05 3.23 0.43
C MET A 161 4.93 3.83 -0.43
N GLY A 162 4.14 4.74 0.14
CA GLY A 162 3.13 5.53 -0.59
C GLY A 162 3.74 6.25 -1.79
N VAL A 163 4.73 7.12 -1.58
CA VAL A 163 5.39 7.86 -2.66
C VAL A 163 6.05 6.91 -3.66
N THR A 164 6.75 5.87 -3.21
CA THR A 164 7.47 4.98 -4.12
C THR A 164 6.57 4.05 -4.92
N SER A 165 5.36 3.75 -4.42
CA SER A 165 4.34 3.01 -5.17
C SER A 165 3.69 3.82 -6.30
N LEU A 166 3.81 5.16 -6.28
CA LEU A 166 3.32 6.01 -7.38
C LEU A 166 4.22 5.94 -8.61
N PHE A 167 5.51 5.63 -8.44
CA PHE A 167 6.45 5.48 -9.55
C PHE A 167 6.14 4.20 -10.34
N GLY A 168 5.99 4.33 -11.66
CA GLY A 168 5.65 3.22 -12.56
C GLY A 168 4.15 3.06 -12.81
N ILE A 169 3.29 3.88 -12.20
CA ILE A 169 1.87 3.96 -12.54
C ILE A 169 1.71 4.94 -13.71
N GLN A 170 1.34 4.44 -14.89
CA GLN A 170 1.12 5.26 -16.10
C GLN A 170 0.14 6.43 -15.88
N LEU A 171 -0.88 6.25 -15.02
CA LEU A 171 -1.79 7.33 -14.64
C LEU A 171 -1.04 8.49 -13.95
N PHE A 172 -0.13 8.18 -13.02
CA PHE A 172 0.63 9.19 -12.29
C PHE A 172 1.57 9.96 -13.23
N ASP A 173 2.23 9.26 -14.17
CA ASP A 173 3.04 9.90 -15.20
C ASP A 173 2.21 10.84 -16.08
N ARG A 174 0.99 10.42 -16.47
CA ARG A 174 0.04 11.27 -17.23
C ARG A 174 -0.47 12.47 -16.43
N ILE A 175 -0.61 12.36 -15.11
CA ILE A 175 -0.92 13.49 -14.23
C ILE A 175 0.26 14.46 -14.17
N LEU A 176 1.49 13.97 -14.08
CA LEU A 176 2.69 14.81 -14.11
C LEU A 176 2.81 15.57 -15.44
N LEU A 177 2.49 14.91 -16.56
CA LEU A 177 2.46 15.52 -17.89
C LEU A 177 1.40 16.62 -18.01
N LEU A 178 0.35 16.63 -17.20
CA LEU A 178 -0.63 17.71 -17.15
C LEU A 178 -0.03 19.00 -16.55
N LEU A 179 0.96 18.87 -15.66
CA LEU A 179 1.65 19.99 -15.02
C LEU A 179 2.92 20.43 -15.79
N MET A 180 3.39 19.61 -16.73
CA MET A 180 4.60 19.88 -17.52
C MET A 180 4.27 20.68 -18.78
N PRO A 181 5.04 21.73 -19.13
CA PRO A 181 4.84 22.42 -20.39
C PRO A 181 5.18 21.51 -21.59
N PRO A 182 4.48 21.63 -22.73
CA PRO A 182 4.56 20.68 -23.84
C PRO A 182 5.95 20.56 -24.48
N LYS A 183 6.83 21.54 -24.25
CA LYS A 183 8.22 21.54 -24.72
C LYS A 183 9.10 20.46 -24.07
N TYR A 184 8.76 20.02 -22.86
CA TYR A 184 9.55 19.06 -22.08
C TYR A 184 8.97 17.64 -22.12
N HIS A 185 7.97 17.39 -22.96
CA HIS A 185 7.36 16.09 -23.08
C HIS A 185 8.37 15.02 -23.51
N PRO A 186 8.40 13.86 -22.83
CA PRO A 186 9.24 12.75 -23.23
C PRO A 186 8.75 12.11 -24.54
N ASN A 187 9.64 11.40 -25.22
CA ASN A 187 9.36 10.70 -26.48
C ASN A 187 8.59 9.38 -26.24
N GLU A 188 7.45 9.46 -25.57
CA GLU A 188 6.58 8.32 -25.32
C GLU A 188 5.54 8.14 -26.43
N PRO A 189 5.13 6.90 -26.79
CA PRO A 189 4.19 6.63 -27.88
C PRO A 189 2.84 7.35 -27.72
N TYR A 190 2.36 7.49 -26.48
CA TYR A 190 1.11 8.19 -26.15
C TYR A 190 1.23 9.71 -26.11
N VAL A 191 2.41 10.29 -26.30
CA VAL A 191 2.59 11.75 -26.42
C VAL A 191 2.86 12.15 -27.87
N THR A 192 3.50 11.26 -28.62
CA THR A 192 3.90 11.49 -30.02
C THR A 192 2.80 11.16 -31.02
N ARG A 193 1.93 10.18 -30.72
CA ARG A 193 0.90 9.67 -31.66
C ARG A 193 -0.49 10.29 -31.48
N VAL A 194 -0.77 10.92 -30.34
CA VAL A 194 -2.10 11.48 -30.02
C VAL A 194 -2.01 12.95 -29.66
N LYS A 195 -3.08 13.69 -29.97
CA LYS A 195 -3.16 15.13 -29.65
C LYS A 195 -3.17 15.34 -28.13
N THR A 196 -2.39 16.29 -27.64
CA THR A 196 -2.23 16.63 -26.21
C THR A 196 -3.56 16.83 -25.48
N TRP A 197 -4.52 17.53 -26.10
CA TRP A 197 -5.86 17.73 -25.53
C TRP A 197 -6.64 16.43 -25.29
N ARG A 198 -6.50 15.42 -26.16
CA ARG A 198 -7.17 14.12 -25.99
C ARG A 198 -6.54 13.32 -24.86
N MET A 199 -5.22 13.41 -24.70
CA MET A 199 -4.52 12.83 -23.55
C MET A 199 -5.01 13.44 -22.23
N HIS A 200 -5.14 14.76 -22.14
CA HIS A 200 -5.66 15.41 -20.92
C HIS A 200 -7.12 15.04 -20.62
N LEU A 201 -7.98 14.95 -21.65
CA LEU A 201 -9.37 14.52 -21.48
C LEU A 201 -9.46 13.10 -20.90
N PHE A 202 -8.59 12.20 -21.37
CA PHE A 202 -8.50 10.84 -20.83
C PHE A 202 -8.05 10.83 -19.36
N THR A 203 -6.97 11.56 -19.03
CA THR A 203 -6.47 11.66 -17.66
C THR A 203 -7.51 12.29 -16.73
N PHE A 204 -8.24 13.32 -17.18
CA PHE A 204 -9.32 13.94 -16.42
C PHE A 204 -10.45 12.95 -16.11
N THR A 205 -10.85 12.16 -17.11
CA THR A 205 -11.85 11.09 -16.93
C THR A 205 -11.39 10.06 -15.88
N GLN A 206 -10.11 9.67 -15.91
CA GLN A 206 -9.54 8.76 -14.91
C GLN A 206 -9.50 9.37 -13.49
N ILE A 207 -9.21 10.66 -13.36
CA ILE A 207 -9.24 11.37 -12.07
C ILE A 207 -10.66 11.40 -11.51
N VAL A 208 -11.67 11.72 -12.34
CA VAL A 208 -13.09 11.72 -11.92
C VAL A 208 -13.50 10.36 -11.38
N VAL A 209 -13.13 9.28 -12.10
CA VAL A 209 -13.35 7.91 -11.66
C VAL A 209 -12.67 7.61 -10.32
N LEU A 210 -11.41 8.04 -10.14
CA LEU A 210 -10.67 7.86 -8.90
C LEU A 210 -11.33 8.58 -7.72
N VAL A 211 -11.83 9.80 -7.93
CA VAL A 211 -12.56 10.58 -6.93
C VAL A 211 -13.86 9.89 -6.54
N LEU A 212 -14.63 9.38 -7.50
CA LEU A 212 -15.84 8.61 -7.22
C LEU A 212 -15.54 7.37 -6.37
N LEU A 213 -14.49 6.63 -6.70
CA LEU A 213 -14.04 5.48 -5.90
C LEU A 213 -13.60 5.89 -4.49
N TRP A 214 -12.92 7.03 -4.35
CA TRP A 214 -12.50 7.56 -3.05
C TRP A 214 -13.70 7.95 -2.17
N VAL A 215 -14.74 8.54 -2.75
CA VAL A 215 -16.00 8.87 -2.05
C VAL A 215 -16.66 7.58 -1.55
N VAL A 216 -16.82 6.57 -2.40
CA VAL A 216 -17.40 5.28 -1.98
C VAL A 216 -16.58 4.66 -0.86
N LYS A 217 -15.25 4.65 -0.97
CA LYS A 217 -14.36 4.10 0.06
C LYS A 217 -14.49 4.82 1.41
N SER A 218 -14.75 6.13 1.39
CA SER A 218 -14.87 6.95 2.60
C SER A 218 -16.22 6.75 3.32
N THR A 219 -17.20 6.12 2.67
CA THR A 219 -18.50 5.80 3.28
C THR A 219 -18.49 4.42 3.95
N PRO A 220 -19.45 4.13 4.86
CA PRO A 220 -19.64 2.79 5.42
C PRO A 220 -19.95 1.71 4.38
N ALA A 221 -20.28 2.11 3.15
CA ALA A 221 -20.46 1.23 2.00
C ALA A 221 -19.13 0.75 1.38
N SER A 222 -18.01 0.83 2.10
CA SER A 222 -16.69 0.35 1.66
C SER A 222 -16.69 -1.14 1.29
N LEU A 223 -17.60 -1.93 1.88
CA LEU A 223 -17.83 -3.34 1.50
C LEU A 223 -18.31 -3.50 0.05
N ALA A 224 -18.91 -2.47 -0.56
CA ALA A 224 -19.37 -2.47 -1.94
C ALA A 224 -18.28 -2.06 -2.96
N LEU A 225 -17.11 -1.62 -2.49
CA LEU A 225 -15.96 -1.24 -3.31
C LEU A 225 -15.61 -2.23 -4.45
N PRO A 226 -15.60 -3.57 -4.27
CA PRO A 226 -15.34 -4.50 -5.37
C PRO A 226 -16.36 -4.39 -6.51
N PHE A 227 -17.65 -4.21 -6.19
CA PHE A 227 -18.70 -4.06 -7.19
C PHE A 227 -18.57 -2.73 -7.92
N VAL A 228 -18.26 -1.65 -7.20
CA VAL A 228 -18.03 -0.33 -7.81
C VAL A 228 -16.81 -0.35 -8.72
N LEU A 229 -15.73 -1.06 -8.36
CA LEU A 229 -14.57 -1.26 -9.23
C LEU A 229 -14.94 -2.02 -10.51
N ILE A 230 -15.67 -3.13 -10.41
CA ILE A 230 -16.12 -3.90 -11.59
C ILE A 230 -17.00 -3.02 -12.48
N LEU A 231 -17.99 -2.33 -11.90
CA LEU A 231 -18.88 -1.41 -12.62
C LEU A 231 -18.09 -0.32 -13.33
N THR A 232 -17.10 0.26 -12.66
CA THR A 232 -16.23 1.29 -13.22
C THR A 232 -15.42 0.76 -14.41
N VAL A 233 -14.90 -0.47 -14.34
CA VAL A 233 -14.16 -1.09 -15.45
C VAL A 233 -15.07 -1.41 -16.63
N VAL A 234 -16.30 -1.88 -16.38
CA VAL A 234 -17.32 -2.12 -17.42
C VAL A 234 -17.72 -0.79 -18.08
N LEU A 235 -18.02 0.22 -17.27
CA LEU A 235 -18.35 1.57 -17.73
C LEU A 235 -17.22 2.13 -18.60
N ARG A 236 -15.96 1.97 -18.17
CA ARG A 236 -14.78 2.33 -18.94
C ARG A 236 -14.73 1.62 -20.29
N ARG A 237 -14.98 0.30 -20.32
CA ARG A 237 -14.94 -0.51 -21.55
C ARG A 237 -16.04 -0.11 -22.54
N PHE A 238 -17.18 0.37 -22.08
CA PHE A 238 -18.29 0.81 -22.94
C PHE A 238 -18.25 2.30 -23.31
N LEU A 239 -17.81 3.18 -22.41
CA LEU A 239 -17.75 4.63 -22.65
C LEU A 239 -16.53 5.05 -23.46
N LEU A 240 -15.34 4.48 -23.18
CA LEU A 240 -14.12 4.92 -23.85
C LEU A 240 -14.11 4.71 -25.37
N PRO A 241 -14.61 3.59 -25.93
CA PRO A 241 -14.67 3.39 -27.38
C PRO A 241 -15.64 4.34 -28.09
N LYS A 242 -16.59 4.97 -27.36
CA LYS A 242 -17.48 5.98 -27.94
C LYS A 242 -16.83 7.35 -28.07
N ILE A 243 -15.78 7.63 -27.28
CA ILE A 243 -15.15 8.96 -27.20
C ILE A 243 -13.76 8.96 -27.86
N PHE A 244 -13.03 7.84 -27.77
CA PHE A 244 -11.64 7.69 -28.24
C PHE A 244 -11.52 6.60 -29.29
N LYS A 245 -10.60 6.78 -30.25
CA LYS A 245 -10.30 5.76 -31.28
C LYS A 245 -9.46 4.64 -30.67
N ASP A 246 -9.53 3.43 -31.24
CA ASP A 246 -8.76 2.26 -30.76
C ASP A 246 -7.24 2.50 -30.69
N ILE A 247 -6.72 3.33 -31.59
CA ILE A 247 -5.30 3.72 -31.62
C ILE A 247 -4.95 4.59 -30.40
N GLU A 248 -5.86 5.47 -29.97
CA GLU A 248 -5.69 6.35 -28.81
C GLU A 248 -5.79 5.59 -27.48
N LEU A 249 -6.49 4.44 -27.48
CA LEU A 249 -6.66 3.58 -26.31
C LEU A 249 -5.55 2.54 -26.14
N LYS A 250 -4.86 2.19 -27.23
CA LYS A 250 -3.74 1.22 -27.25
C LYS A 250 -2.37 1.85 -26.98
N CYS A 251 -2.27 3.19 -27.03
CA CYS A 251 -1.06 3.95 -26.69
C CYS A 251 -1.05 4.33 -25.20
#